data_AF-A5KPL5-F1
#
_entry.id   AF-A5KPL5-F1
#
_cell.length_a   1.000
_cell.length_b   1.000
_cell.length_c   1.000
_cell.angle_alpha   90.00
_cell.angle_beta   90.00
_cell.angle_gamma   90.00
#
_symmetry.space_group_name_H-M   'P 1'
#
loop_
_entity.id
_entity.type
_entity.pdbx_description
1 polymer ?
#
loop_
_entity_poly.entity_id
_entity_poly.type
_entity_poly.pdbx_seq_one_letter_code
_entity_poly.pdbx_strand_id
1 'polypeptide(L)'
;MKAANKNTIPITSESDILCAFRNLTSSYDERTLHKWINFFKKCMYYASSDYSNPMFLSLTYNAVKKSEQYPYEFLYIHKLMYQFLCLRTPCFLQFPPYTDLASEYDRTAIKWNVPAPITPFLICYIKAASKFKKNAPVTSFFHELDETFTETEKFQNDLTQTEYRILTDEILCRKYFCTTEEIYNTFSKNDFQKEALRHCIFHLTETLTAILQNSRLKNYSAAPVVSNAYILLNTFREKLYEQTCSENKKLDLTTLYPHKKPWTIIGENELMQSIKHSLSSFSAKIFSLAEETLDDHSIHHISAKDYETFSNGCTKIINDIEQQIEKEKEKITTFYLNITNAPAVSHALSNGQLELDQENLNYRCCLLTDALTTFANSFSQTILTFKNNVRKASHAFPEQYTSLKTDRDYFSEFKHSVKTIEKRLYGEIFMTAFEHSKPFLFYNDRGFINTLTYPAVLFPAECLRITHELIGKYFLSEDYILQYFHDKGIRFPISLAEFLSRVDIK
;
A
#
# COMPACT_ATOMS: atom_id res chain seq x y z
N MET A 1 69.58 2.88 -3.56
CA MET A 1 68.96 4.20 -3.80
C MET A 1 67.96 4.10 -4.96
N LYS A 2 66.67 3.98 -4.64
CA LYS A 2 65.57 4.56 -5.42
C LYS A 2 64.81 5.45 -4.43
N ALA A 3 64.60 6.69 -4.86
CA ALA A 3 64.47 7.86 -4.01
C ALA A 3 63.03 8.14 -3.56
N ALA A 4 62.98 8.93 -2.48
CA ALA A 4 61.89 9.76 -1.97
C ALA A 4 60.72 9.04 -1.26
N ASN A 5 60.78 9.07 0.07
CA ASN A 5 59.62 9.34 0.92
C ASN A 5 58.80 10.48 0.28
N LYS A 6 57.72 10.14 -0.43
CA LYS A 6 56.67 11.12 -0.74
C LYS A 6 55.80 11.23 0.50
N ASN A 7 56.02 12.31 1.25
CA ASN A 7 55.27 12.72 2.43
C ASN A 7 53.76 12.48 2.24
N THR A 8 53.20 11.51 2.96
CA THR A 8 51.76 11.46 3.15
C THR A 8 51.43 12.50 4.22
N ILE A 9 50.82 13.60 3.78
CA ILE A 9 50.60 14.78 4.62
C ILE A 9 49.30 14.54 5.41
N PRO A 10 49.34 14.50 6.75
CA PRO A 10 48.11 14.57 7.54
C PRO A 10 47.37 15.87 7.20
N ILE A 11 46.06 15.82 6.98
CA ILE A 11 45.31 17.04 6.63
C ILE A 11 45.14 17.87 7.90
N THR A 12 45.78 19.04 7.91
CA THR A 12 45.65 20.05 8.97
C THR A 12 45.05 21.36 8.47
N SER A 13 44.97 21.54 7.15
CA SER A 13 44.46 22.71 6.47
C SER A 13 43.71 22.35 5.18
N GLU A 14 42.93 23.29 4.65
CA GLU A 14 42.29 23.13 3.33
C GLU A 14 43.31 23.03 2.18
N SER A 15 44.47 23.68 2.33
CA SER A 15 45.59 23.58 1.38
C SER A 15 46.09 22.14 1.27
N ASP A 16 46.10 21.38 2.38
CA ASP A 16 46.50 19.97 2.39
C ASP A 16 45.49 19.10 1.59
N ILE A 17 44.20 19.46 1.62
CA ILE A 17 43.16 18.79 0.82
C ILE A 17 43.38 19.05 -0.67
N LEU A 18 43.65 20.30 -1.05
CA LEU A 18 43.94 20.67 -2.45
C LEU A 18 45.21 19.97 -2.94
N CYS A 19 46.24 19.89 -2.10
CA CYS A 19 47.46 19.15 -2.38
C CYS A 19 47.18 17.65 -2.55
N ALA A 20 46.36 17.05 -1.68
CA ALA A 20 45.94 15.66 -1.78
C ALA A 20 45.16 15.37 -3.07
N PHE A 21 44.23 16.24 -3.48
CA PHE A 21 43.55 16.11 -4.78
C PHE A 21 44.53 16.14 -5.95
N ARG A 22 45.49 17.07 -5.97
CA ARG A 22 46.53 17.15 -7.02
C ARG A 22 47.42 15.92 -7.07
N ASN A 23 47.68 15.31 -5.91
CA ASN A 23 48.56 14.14 -5.81
C ASN A 23 47.84 12.82 -6.12
N LEU A 24 46.53 12.73 -5.87
CA LEU A 24 45.75 11.50 -5.98
C LEU A 24 44.89 11.42 -7.25
N THR A 25 44.55 12.55 -7.89
CA THR A 25 43.62 12.59 -9.05
C THR A 25 44.20 13.35 -10.24
N SER A 26 43.67 13.09 -11.45
CA SER A 26 44.02 13.84 -12.67
C SER A 26 43.49 15.29 -12.60
N SER A 27 44.21 16.22 -13.25
CA SER A 27 44.15 17.67 -13.03
C SER A 27 42.74 18.30 -13.02
N TYR A 28 42.19 18.54 -11.84
CA TYR A 28 41.05 19.43 -11.63
C TYR A 28 41.52 20.86 -11.42
N ASP A 29 40.77 21.83 -11.94
CA ASP A 29 41.03 23.24 -11.65
C ASP A 29 40.72 23.57 -10.18
N GLU A 30 41.49 24.50 -9.63
CA GLU A 30 41.42 24.85 -8.21
C GLU A 30 40.04 25.41 -7.81
N ARG A 31 39.35 26.12 -8.71
CA ARG A 31 38.01 26.68 -8.43
C ARG A 31 36.97 25.57 -8.25
N THR A 32 37.05 24.51 -9.03
CA THR A 32 36.18 23.33 -8.90
C THR A 32 36.42 22.61 -7.57
N LEU A 33 37.67 22.39 -7.18
CA LEU A 33 38.01 21.75 -5.91
C LEU A 33 37.49 22.54 -4.71
N HIS A 34 37.66 23.86 -4.71
CA HIS A 34 37.10 24.73 -3.67
C HIS A 34 35.57 24.63 -3.60
N LYS A 35 34.86 24.49 -4.72
CA LYS A 35 33.40 24.26 -4.71
C LYS A 35 33.03 22.94 -4.02
N TRP A 36 33.78 21.87 -4.31
CA TRP A 36 33.53 20.55 -3.72
C TRP A 36 33.79 20.56 -2.21
N ILE A 37 34.90 21.13 -1.78
CA ILE A 37 35.23 21.27 -0.34
C ILE A 37 34.16 22.11 0.36
N ASN A 38 33.75 23.23 -0.23
CA ASN A 38 32.68 24.06 0.34
C ASN A 38 31.33 23.32 0.43
N PHE A 39 30.99 22.49 -0.55
CA PHE A 39 29.80 21.65 -0.50
C PHE A 39 29.88 20.63 0.65
N PHE A 40 31.01 19.91 0.75
CA PHE A 40 31.26 18.98 1.85
C PHE A 40 31.11 19.63 3.23
N LYS A 41 31.73 20.81 3.43
CA LYS A 41 31.61 21.57 4.69
C LYS A 41 30.15 21.86 5.03
N LYS A 42 29.35 22.31 4.06
CA LYS A 42 27.90 22.55 4.25
C LYS A 42 27.16 21.28 4.67
N CYS A 43 27.47 20.13 4.07
CA CYS A 43 26.87 18.87 4.47
C CYS A 43 27.24 18.48 5.91
N MET A 44 28.48 18.68 6.33
CA MET A 44 28.90 18.39 7.70
C MET A 44 28.25 19.33 8.72
N TYR A 45 28.09 20.62 8.38
CA TYR A 45 27.30 21.54 9.21
C TYR A 45 25.82 21.13 9.30
N TYR A 46 25.22 20.71 8.19
CA TYR A 46 23.86 20.17 8.19
C TYR A 46 23.74 18.98 9.14
N ALA A 47 24.65 18.01 9.05
CA ALA A 47 24.67 16.83 9.91
C ALA A 47 24.90 17.15 11.40
N SER A 48 25.49 18.31 11.72
CA SER A 48 25.68 18.77 13.11
C SER A 48 24.37 19.25 13.79
N SER A 49 23.26 19.33 13.06
CA SER A 49 21.95 19.75 13.58
C SER A 49 21.51 18.97 14.81
N ASP A 50 21.69 17.66 14.74
CA ASP A 50 21.19 16.71 15.74
C ASP A 50 22.03 16.77 17.03
N TYR A 51 23.07 17.61 17.04
CA TYR A 51 24.02 17.81 18.13
C TYR A 51 24.02 19.26 18.62
N SER A 52 22.89 19.96 18.45
CA SER A 52 22.63 21.31 18.99
C SER A 52 23.63 22.37 18.53
N ASN A 53 24.15 22.26 17.32
CA ASN A 53 24.97 23.32 16.72
C ASN A 53 24.06 24.48 16.25
N PRO A 54 24.11 25.67 16.88
CA PRO A 54 23.19 26.78 16.57
C PRO A 54 23.34 27.29 15.13
N MET A 55 24.48 27.04 14.46
CA MET A 55 24.73 27.45 13.09
C MET A 55 23.88 26.70 12.03
N PHE A 56 23.33 25.54 12.40
CA PHE A 56 22.40 24.80 11.55
C PHE A 56 21.15 25.61 11.20
N LEU A 57 20.62 26.34 12.19
CA LEU A 57 19.39 27.13 12.05
C LEU A 57 19.58 28.31 11.09
N SER A 58 20.77 28.93 11.06
CA SER A 58 21.04 30.13 10.26
C SER A 58 21.44 29.85 8.81
N LEU A 59 22.10 28.73 8.49
CA LEU A 59 22.70 28.51 7.16
C LEU A 59 22.08 27.39 6.32
N THR A 60 21.65 26.30 6.94
CA THR A 60 21.52 25.00 6.24
C THR A 60 20.10 24.47 6.22
N TYR A 61 19.27 24.80 7.21
CA TYR A 61 17.86 24.37 7.21
C TYR A 61 17.10 24.82 5.95
N ASN A 62 17.22 26.10 5.56
CA ASN A 62 16.56 26.60 4.34
C ASN A 62 17.28 26.16 3.05
N ALA A 63 18.62 26.02 3.04
CA ALA A 63 19.37 25.72 1.82
C ALA A 63 19.42 24.23 1.44
N VAL A 64 19.36 23.31 2.41
CA VAL A 64 19.42 21.85 2.14
C VAL A 64 18.02 21.22 2.22
N LYS A 65 17.12 21.73 3.07
CA LYS A 65 15.75 21.20 3.22
C LYS A 65 14.72 21.87 2.29
N LYS A 66 14.84 23.18 2.00
CA LYS A 66 13.92 23.89 1.08
C LYS A 66 14.45 24.05 -0.35
N SER A 67 15.77 24.09 -0.56
CA SER A 67 16.33 24.01 -1.92
C SER A 67 16.30 22.54 -2.35
N GLU A 68 15.24 22.16 -3.06
CA GLU A 68 15.15 21.00 -3.94
C GLU A 68 15.67 19.66 -3.34
N GLN A 69 14.78 18.98 -2.60
CA GLN A 69 15.01 17.74 -1.85
C GLN A 69 16.01 16.75 -2.48
N TYR A 70 17.19 16.62 -1.86
CA TYR A 70 18.03 15.43 -2.02
C TYR A 70 17.32 14.21 -1.41
N PRO A 71 17.60 12.98 -1.89
CA PRO A 71 17.13 11.75 -1.24
C PRO A 71 17.49 11.73 0.24
N TYR A 72 16.55 11.31 1.10
CA TYR A 72 16.78 11.22 2.55
C TYR A 72 17.96 10.32 2.90
N GLU A 73 18.12 9.24 2.15
CA GLU A 73 19.21 8.27 2.31
C GLU A 73 20.59 8.93 2.14
N PHE A 74 20.71 9.92 1.24
CA PHE A 74 21.95 10.70 1.08
C PHE A 74 22.24 11.57 2.30
N LEU A 75 21.21 12.14 2.93
CA LEU A 75 21.35 12.91 4.17
C LEU A 75 21.81 12.01 5.33
N TYR A 76 21.30 10.78 5.41
CA TYR A 76 21.75 9.80 6.41
C TYR A 76 23.21 9.41 6.24
N ILE A 77 23.69 9.23 5.01
CA ILE A 77 25.11 8.98 4.73
C ILE A 77 25.98 10.14 5.24
N HIS A 78 25.54 11.39 5.06
CA HIS A 78 26.25 12.54 5.62
C HIS A 78 26.27 12.57 7.15
N LYS A 79 25.18 12.15 7.81
CA LYS A 79 25.16 11.99 9.27
C LYS A 79 26.17 10.94 9.73
N LEU A 80 26.27 9.80 9.04
CA LEU A 80 27.27 8.76 9.34
C LEU A 80 28.70 9.27 9.14
N MET A 81 28.97 9.99 8.05
CA MET A 81 30.28 10.59 7.81
C MET A 81 30.63 11.63 8.89
N TYR A 82 29.66 12.45 9.30
CA TYR A 82 29.84 13.40 10.41
C TYR A 82 30.21 12.67 11.70
N GLN A 83 29.49 11.59 12.04
CA GLN A 83 29.80 10.78 13.22
C GLN A 83 31.22 10.23 13.18
N PHE A 84 31.65 9.69 12.04
CA PHE A 84 32.98 9.16 11.85
C PHE A 84 34.06 10.23 12.04
N LEU A 85 33.90 11.39 11.40
CA LEU A 85 34.91 12.44 11.42
C LEU A 85 34.93 13.25 12.72
N CYS A 86 33.78 13.42 13.38
CA CYS A 86 33.60 14.43 14.43
C CYS A 86 33.33 13.83 15.82
N LEU A 87 32.74 12.63 15.90
CA LEU A 87 32.27 12.06 17.17
C LEU A 87 33.00 10.78 17.60
N ARG A 88 33.65 10.07 16.68
CA ARG A 88 34.51 8.94 17.03
C ARG A 88 35.86 9.42 17.56
N THR A 89 36.50 8.60 18.39
CA THR A 89 37.86 8.86 18.88
C THR A 89 38.86 8.06 18.04
N PRO A 90 39.89 8.68 17.44
CA PRO A 90 40.22 10.11 17.49
C PRO A 90 39.34 10.97 16.54
N CYS A 91 38.88 12.13 17.04
CA CYS A 91 38.10 13.09 16.28
C CYS A 91 39.02 13.85 15.29
N PHE A 92 38.62 13.87 14.01
CA PHE A 92 39.41 14.44 12.90
C PHE A 92 38.94 15.81 12.43
N LEU A 93 37.66 16.13 12.65
CA LEU A 93 37.08 17.41 12.29
C LEU A 93 36.48 18.07 13.53
N GLN A 94 36.92 19.29 13.80
CA GLN A 94 36.37 20.09 14.89
C GLN A 94 35.77 21.37 14.35
N PHE A 95 34.55 21.64 14.80
CA PHE A 95 33.86 22.88 14.54
C PHE A 95 34.25 23.90 15.60
N PRO A 96 34.41 25.18 15.23
CA PRO A 96 34.58 26.23 16.22
C PRO A 96 33.35 26.25 17.16
N PRO A 97 33.54 26.46 18.48
CA PRO A 97 32.42 26.61 19.39
C PRO A 97 31.63 27.87 19.01
N TYR A 98 30.40 27.70 18.53
CA TYR A 98 29.50 28.80 18.21
C TYR A 98 28.70 29.20 19.44
N THR A 99 28.81 30.46 19.86
CA THR A 99 28.14 31.00 21.05
C THR A 99 26.91 31.86 20.74
N ASP A 100 26.71 32.29 19.48
CA ASP A 100 25.60 33.18 19.09
C ASP A 100 25.14 32.95 17.62
N LEU A 101 23.83 33.05 17.37
CA LEU A 101 23.15 32.99 16.06
C LEU A 101 23.47 34.19 15.16
N ALA A 102 23.88 35.32 15.74
CA ALA A 102 24.22 36.56 15.01
C ALA A 102 25.60 36.54 14.33
N SER A 103 26.41 35.52 14.58
CA SER A 103 27.78 35.42 14.04
C SER A 103 27.77 34.96 12.57
N GLU A 104 28.53 35.65 11.71
CA GLU A 104 28.67 35.27 10.29
C GLU A 104 29.31 33.89 10.10
N TYR A 105 28.97 33.24 8.99
CA TYR A 105 29.55 31.97 8.60
C TYR A 105 30.98 32.11 8.11
N ASP A 106 31.92 31.78 8.99
CA ASP A 106 33.32 31.66 8.59
C ASP A 106 33.60 30.28 7.97
N ARG A 107 33.73 30.26 6.64
CA ARG A 107 34.07 29.08 5.84
C ARG A 107 35.46 28.51 6.15
N THR A 108 36.31 29.27 6.83
CA THR A 108 37.70 28.91 7.13
C THR A 108 37.88 28.29 8.52
N ALA A 109 36.83 28.24 9.34
CA ALA A 109 36.95 27.92 10.76
C ALA A 109 36.97 26.42 11.14
N ILE A 110 36.71 25.49 10.20
CA ILE A 110 36.81 24.04 10.47
C ILE A 110 38.28 23.66 10.68
N LYS A 111 38.58 23.10 11.86
CA LYS A 111 39.90 22.54 12.14
C LYS A 111 39.98 21.12 11.59
N TRP A 112 41.01 20.85 10.82
CA TRP A 112 41.31 19.54 10.25
C TRP A 112 42.41 18.86 11.06
N ASN A 113 42.25 17.58 11.31
CA ASN A 113 43.24 16.72 11.94
C ASN A 113 43.08 15.28 11.41
N VAL A 114 43.16 15.13 10.08
CA VAL A 114 42.89 13.83 9.42
C VAL A 114 44.21 13.07 9.23
N PRO A 115 44.34 11.84 9.76
CA PRO A 115 45.52 11.01 9.56
C PRO A 115 45.72 10.63 8.10
N ALA A 116 46.99 10.48 7.70
CA ALA A 116 47.40 10.07 6.36
C ALA A 116 46.64 8.83 5.82
N PRO A 117 46.38 7.76 6.60
CA PRO A 117 45.62 6.59 6.10
C PRO A 117 44.15 6.89 5.73
N ILE A 118 43.54 7.92 6.31
CA ILE A 118 42.13 8.27 6.07
C ILE A 118 42.00 9.30 4.94
N THR A 119 43.06 10.05 4.66
CA THR A 119 43.09 11.08 3.61
C THR A 119 42.55 10.59 2.26
N PRO A 120 42.95 9.44 1.71
CA PRO A 120 42.43 8.99 0.42
C PRO A 120 40.92 8.75 0.41
N PHE A 121 40.39 8.18 1.49
CA PHE A 121 38.94 7.96 1.64
C PHE A 121 38.17 9.28 1.71
N LEU A 122 38.68 10.26 2.47
CA LEU A 122 38.07 11.58 2.56
C LEU A 122 38.02 12.29 1.19
N ILE A 123 39.07 12.17 0.38
CA ILE A 123 39.12 12.72 -0.98
C ILE A 123 38.07 12.05 -1.89
N CYS A 124 37.96 10.73 -1.84
CA CYS A 124 36.92 9.98 -2.55
C CYS A 124 35.52 10.47 -2.15
N TYR A 125 35.29 10.64 -0.84
CA TYR A 125 34.02 11.13 -0.31
C TYR A 125 33.67 12.53 -0.81
N ILE A 126 34.61 13.48 -0.73
CA ILE A 126 34.38 14.87 -1.14
C ILE A 126 33.96 14.95 -2.62
N LYS A 127 34.63 14.18 -3.48
CA LYS A 127 34.29 14.11 -4.92
C LYS A 127 32.94 13.43 -5.16
N ALA A 128 32.68 12.30 -4.51
CA ALA A 128 31.42 11.58 -4.68
C ALA A 128 30.22 12.43 -4.21
N ALA A 129 30.36 13.11 -3.06
CA ALA A 129 29.32 13.98 -2.54
C ALA A 129 29.03 15.17 -3.46
N SER A 130 30.07 15.79 -4.04
CA SER A 130 29.90 16.96 -4.90
C SER A 130 29.32 16.65 -6.28
N LYS A 131 29.52 15.41 -6.76
CA LYS A 131 28.95 14.93 -8.02
C LYS A 131 27.55 14.34 -7.88
N PHE A 132 27.10 14.05 -6.66
CA PHE A 132 25.78 13.48 -6.43
C PHE A 132 24.68 14.46 -6.84
N LYS A 133 23.80 14.00 -7.74
CA LYS A 133 22.74 14.83 -8.32
C LYS A 133 21.42 14.65 -7.56
N LYS A 134 20.55 15.66 -7.70
CA LYS A 134 19.14 15.57 -7.28
C LYS A 134 18.46 14.36 -7.92
N ASN A 135 17.64 13.64 -7.14
CA ASN A 135 16.93 12.42 -7.55
C ASN A 135 17.81 11.26 -8.05
N ALA A 136 19.14 11.38 -7.91
CA ALA A 136 20.03 10.29 -8.28
C ALA A 136 19.87 9.13 -7.29
N PRO A 137 20.00 7.88 -7.77
CA PRO A 137 19.97 6.73 -6.89
C PRO A 137 21.19 6.75 -5.96
N VAL A 138 21.02 6.28 -4.73
CA VAL A 138 22.11 6.27 -3.72
C VAL A 138 23.28 5.41 -4.22
N THR A 139 23.00 4.35 -4.97
CA THR A 139 24.02 3.56 -5.66
C THR A 139 24.96 4.39 -6.54
N SER A 140 24.50 5.50 -7.14
CA SER A 140 25.37 6.39 -7.93
C SER A 140 26.42 7.11 -7.09
N PHE A 141 26.10 7.46 -5.83
CA PHE A 141 27.08 8.02 -4.90
C PHE A 141 28.19 7.01 -4.62
N PHE A 142 27.80 5.77 -4.30
CA PHE A 142 28.77 4.71 -4.02
C PHE A 142 29.58 4.31 -5.25
N HIS A 143 28.97 4.32 -6.44
CA HIS A 143 29.69 4.11 -7.69
C HIS A 143 30.77 5.17 -7.92
N GLU A 144 30.46 6.45 -7.78
CA GLU A 144 31.44 7.53 -7.95
C GLU A 144 32.55 7.45 -6.88
N LEU A 145 32.20 7.01 -5.66
CA LEU A 145 33.14 6.78 -4.58
C LEU A 145 34.08 5.60 -4.87
N ASP A 146 33.58 4.51 -5.46
CA ASP A 146 34.35 3.34 -5.92
C ASP A 146 35.24 3.68 -7.14
N GLU A 147 34.70 4.44 -8.10
CA GLU A 147 35.43 4.91 -9.29
C GLU A 147 36.59 5.81 -8.90
N THR A 148 36.36 6.77 -8.00
CA THR A 148 37.42 7.65 -7.49
C THR A 148 38.45 6.87 -6.69
N PHE A 149 38.05 5.89 -5.90
CA PHE A 149 39.01 5.03 -5.20
C PHE A 149 39.91 4.27 -6.18
N THR A 150 39.33 3.71 -7.24
CA THR A 150 40.07 2.99 -8.29
C THR A 150 41.04 3.90 -9.06
N GLU A 151 40.64 5.14 -9.36
CA GLU A 151 41.52 6.15 -9.97
C GLU A 151 42.72 6.48 -9.09
N THR A 152 42.47 6.58 -7.78
CA THR A 152 43.45 7.04 -6.79
C THR A 152 44.33 5.90 -6.26
N GLU A 153 43.90 4.63 -6.38
CA GLU A 153 44.58 3.42 -5.88
C GLU A 153 46.05 3.34 -6.29
N LYS A 154 46.37 3.72 -7.52
CA LYS A 154 47.75 3.73 -8.06
C LYS A 154 48.68 4.75 -7.40
N PHE A 155 48.11 5.72 -6.69
CA PHE A 155 48.79 6.84 -6.06
C PHE A 155 48.73 6.76 -4.52
N GLN A 156 48.02 5.76 -3.97
CA GLN A 156 47.86 5.55 -2.54
C GLN A 156 48.91 4.54 -2.04
N ASN A 157 49.58 4.87 -0.92
CA ASN A 157 50.47 3.93 -0.21
C ASN A 157 49.88 3.44 1.13
N ASP A 158 48.86 4.13 1.67
CA ASP A 158 48.48 4.01 3.08
C ASP A 158 47.09 3.40 3.33
N LEU A 159 46.16 3.41 2.35
CA LEU A 159 44.80 2.85 2.50
C LEU A 159 44.67 1.59 1.67
N THR A 160 44.49 0.45 2.33
CA THR A 160 44.28 -0.84 1.64
C THR A 160 42.84 -0.97 1.12
N GLN A 161 42.65 -1.81 0.10
CA GLN A 161 41.31 -2.14 -0.41
C GLN A 161 40.39 -2.68 0.69
N THR A 162 40.93 -3.46 1.64
CA THR A 162 40.19 -3.99 2.78
C THR A 162 39.73 -2.88 3.72
N GLU A 163 40.61 -1.95 4.09
CA GLU A 163 40.26 -0.80 4.94
C GLU A 163 39.24 0.11 4.26
N TYR A 164 39.38 0.34 2.96
CA TYR A 164 38.38 1.06 2.17
C TYR A 164 37.00 0.38 2.21
N ARG A 165 36.96 -0.95 2.09
CA ARG A 165 35.71 -1.72 2.21
C ARG A 165 35.09 -1.59 3.60
N ILE A 166 35.90 -1.62 4.65
CA ILE A 166 35.42 -1.36 6.03
C ILE A 166 34.83 0.04 6.15
N LEU A 167 35.52 1.08 5.64
CA LEU A 167 35.04 2.46 5.67
C LEU A 167 33.73 2.63 4.86
N THR A 168 33.58 1.93 3.73
CA THR A 168 32.37 2.05 2.91
C THR A 168 31.20 1.22 3.45
N ASP A 169 31.45 -0.03 3.84
CA ASP A 169 30.40 -0.96 4.26
C ASP A 169 30.00 -0.78 5.73
N GLU A 170 30.95 -0.53 6.64
CA GLU A 170 30.66 -0.43 8.07
C GLU A 170 30.42 1.02 8.53
N ILE A 171 31.17 1.99 8.00
CA ILE A 171 31.00 3.39 8.41
C ILE A 171 29.87 4.06 7.65
N LEU A 172 29.86 3.95 6.31
CA LEU A 172 28.81 4.56 5.49
C LEU A 172 27.60 3.64 5.27
N CYS A 173 27.60 2.43 5.84
CA CYS A 173 26.50 1.48 5.77
C CYS A 173 26.04 1.19 4.33
N ARG A 174 26.97 1.10 3.38
CA ARG A 174 26.66 0.99 1.93
C ARG A 174 25.63 -0.10 1.63
N LYS A 175 25.83 -1.31 2.16
CA LYS A 175 24.91 -2.44 1.95
C LYS A 175 23.49 -2.11 2.38
N TYR A 176 23.32 -1.46 3.52
CA TYR A 176 22.01 -1.05 4.03
C TYR A 176 21.31 -0.10 3.04
N PHE A 177 21.96 1.00 2.64
CA PHE A 177 21.31 1.98 1.77
C PHE A 177 21.07 1.46 0.34
N CYS A 178 21.96 0.62 -0.19
CA CYS A 178 21.71 -0.05 -1.46
C CYS A 178 20.50 -0.98 -1.39
N THR A 179 20.33 -1.73 -0.30
CA THR A 179 19.15 -2.60 -0.08
C THR A 179 17.87 -1.77 0.11
N THR A 180 17.95 -0.65 0.83
CA THR A 180 16.82 0.29 0.97
C THR A 180 16.36 0.83 -0.38
N GLU A 181 17.30 1.19 -1.24
CA GLU A 181 17.00 1.60 -2.62
C GLU A 181 16.36 0.48 -3.46
N GLU A 182 16.89 -0.73 -3.38
CA GLU A 182 16.32 -1.92 -4.03
C GLU A 182 14.86 -2.15 -3.61
N ILE A 183 14.59 -2.06 -2.30
CA ILE A 183 13.24 -2.19 -1.74
C ILE A 183 12.30 -1.15 -2.37
N TYR A 184 12.70 0.12 -2.39
CA TYR A 184 11.86 1.17 -2.97
C TYR A 184 11.60 0.93 -4.46
N ASN A 185 12.63 0.59 -5.23
CA ASN A 185 12.50 0.40 -6.68
C ASN A 185 11.68 -0.85 -7.02
N THR A 186 11.69 -1.87 -6.16
CA THR A 186 10.95 -3.12 -6.38
C THR A 186 9.50 -3.01 -5.92
N PHE A 187 9.26 -2.45 -4.73
CA PHE A 187 7.96 -2.53 -4.07
C PHE A 187 7.14 -1.25 -4.13
N SER A 188 7.59 -0.19 -4.81
CA SER A 188 6.82 1.05 -5.00
C SER A 188 6.63 1.42 -6.47
N LYS A 189 5.46 1.98 -6.79
CA LYS A 189 5.10 2.51 -8.12
C LYS A 189 4.95 4.04 -8.12
N ASN A 190 4.86 4.66 -6.95
CA ASN A 190 4.67 6.10 -6.79
C ASN A 190 5.31 6.60 -5.49
N ASP A 191 5.43 7.93 -5.36
CA ASP A 191 6.09 8.56 -4.22
C ASP A 191 5.39 8.27 -2.89
N PHE A 192 4.06 8.12 -2.88
CA PHE A 192 3.30 7.77 -1.67
C PHE A 192 3.69 6.38 -1.15
N GLN A 193 3.78 5.39 -2.04
CA GLN A 193 4.19 4.03 -1.71
C GLN A 193 5.64 3.96 -1.24
N LYS A 194 6.52 4.75 -1.86
CA LYS A 194 7.92 4.90 -1.44
C LYS A 194 8.03 5.51 -0.05
N GLU A 195 7.25 6.54 0.24
CA GLU A 195 7.22 7.19 1.55
C GLU A 195 6.67 6.26 2.64
N ALA A 196 5.63 5.47 2.32
CA ALA A 196 5.11 4.47 3.26
C ALA A 196 6.17 3.41 3.62
N LEU A 197 6.94 2.91 2.64
CA LEU A 197 8.07 1.99 2.89
C LEU A 197 9.14 2.67 3.75
N ARG A 198 9.49 3.91 3.44
CA ARG A 198 10.46 4.70 4.21
C ARG A 198 10.02 4.86 5.66
N HIS A 199 8.74 5.15 5.90
CA HIS A 199 8.18 5.28 7.25
C HIS A 199 8.33 3.98 8.06
N CYS A 200 8.11 2.81 7.46
CA CYS A 200 8.23 1.53 8.17
C CYS A 200 9.65 1.26 8.69
N ILE A 201 10.68 1.66 7.93
CA ILE A 201 12.09 1.47 8.28
C ILE A 201 12.76 2.75 8.82
N PHE A 202 11.99 3.79 9.09
CA PHE A 202 12.52 5.10 9.48
C PHE A 202 13.37 5.00 10.76
N HIS A 203 12.81 4.43 11.83
CA HIS A 203 13.53 4.32 13.11
C HIS A 203 14.69 3.32 13.05
N LEU A 204 14.61 2.32 12.17
CA LEU A 204 15.72 1.42 11.89
C LEU A 204 16.90 2.21 11.28
N THR A 205 16.60 3.10 10.33
CA THR A 205 17.59 3.97 9.68
C THR A 205 18.15 5.03 10.64
N GLU A 206 17.29 5.69 11.43
CA GLU A 206 17.71 6.65 12.46
C GLU A 206 18.64 6.01 13.50
N THR A 207 18.39 4.74 13.84
CA THR A 207 19.24 3.99 14.79
C THR A 207 20.68 3.93 14.32
N LEU A 208 20.95 3.77 13.01
CA LEU A 208 22.31 3.80 12.46
C LEU A 208 23.03 5.13 12.76
N THR A 209 22.29 6.24 12.74
CA THR A 209 22.82 7.59 12.97
C THR A 209 22.73 8.07 14.41
N ALA A 210 22.24 7.25 15.35
CA ALA A 210 22.12 7.60 16.78
C ALA A 210 23.27 7.06 17.66
N ILE A 211 24.11 6.17 17.12
CA ILE A 211 25.02 5.26 17.87
C ILE A 211 26.11 5.93 18.75
N LEU A 212 26.21 7.26 18.86
CA LEU A 212 27.31 7.90 19.62
C LEU A 212 26.91 9.01 20.60
N GLN A 213 25.63 9.24 20.89
CA GLN A 213 25.28 10.12 22.02
C GLN A 213 25.70 9.54 23.38
N ASN A 214 25.85 8.20 23.50
CA ASN A 214 26.11 7.51 24.76
C ASN A 214 27.52 6.90 24.92
N SER A 215 28.43 7.08 23.96
CA SER A 215 29.79 6.48 24.01
C SER A 215 30.76 7.15 24.98
N ARG A 216 30.32 8.16 25.76
CA ARG A 216 31.00 8.52 27.02
C ARG A 216 30.97 7.36 28.04
N LEU A 217 30.13 6.35 27.83
CA LEU A 217 30.15 5.06 28.54
C LEU A 217 31.02 4.06 27.77
N LYS A 218 32.16 3.70 28.36
CA LYS A 218 33.30 2.96 27.80
C LYS A 218 33.04 1.56 27.17
N ASN A 219 31.80 1.08 27.03
CA ASN A 219 31.52 -0.35 26.75
C ASN A 219 30.63 -0.65 25.52
N TYR A 220 30.22 0.34 24.73
CA TYR A 220 29.41 0.07 23.52
C TYR A 220 30.31 -0.11 22.28
N SER A 221 30.47 -1.35 21.82
CA SER A 221 30.95 -1.57 20.45
C SER A 221 29.80 -1.21 19.48
N ALA A 222 30.07 -0.40 18.46
CA ALA A 222 29.08 -0.02 17.44
C ALA A 222 28.75 -1.15 16.45
N ALA A 223 29.55 -2.24 16.47
CA ALA A 223 29.50 -3.36 15.54
C ALA A 223 28.18 -4.16 15.53
N PRO A 224 27.56 -4.53 16.67
CA PRO A 224 26.30 -5.28 16.66
C PRO A 224 25.14 -4.48 16.08
N VAL A 225 25.06 -3.16 16.30
CA VAL A 225 23.90 -2.37 15.86
C VAL A 225 23.80 -2.28 14.33
N VAL A 226 24.92 -2.01 13.65
CA VAL A 226 24.94 -1.92 12.17
C VAL A 226 24.60 -3.27 11.55
N SER A 227 25.18 -4.35 12.09
CA SER A 227 24.90 -5.72 11.65
C SER A 227 23.42 -6.09 11.86
N ASN A 228 22.90 -5.84 13.06
CA ASN A 228 21.51 -6.13 13.42
C ASN A 228 20.52 -5.33 12.57
N ALA A 229 20.78 -4.03 12.35
CA ALA A 229 19.92 -3.21 11.50
C ALA A 229 19.90 -3.71 10.05
N TYR A 230 21.04 -4.16 9.53
CA TYR A 230 21.10 -4.75 8.19
C TYR A 230 20.37 -6.10 8.11
N ILE A 231 20.46 -6.95 9.13
CA ILE A 231 19.68 -8.20 9.21
C ILE A 231 18.19 -7.88 9.18
N LEU A 232 17.72 -6.95 10.02
CA LEU A 232 16.31 -6.55 10.09
C LEU A 232 15.79 -5.95 8.78
N LEU A 233 16.61 -5.18 8.07
CA LEU A 233 16.24 -4.66 6.75
C LEU A 233 16.09 -5.80 5.72
N ASN A 234 16.96 -6.80 5.75
CA ASN A 234 16.83 -7.96 4.88
C ASN A 234 15.60 -8.80 5.23
N THR A 235 15.33 -9.03 6.52
CA THR A 235 14.11 -9.72 6.96
C THR A 235 12.85 -8.97 6.53
N PHE A 236 12.86 -7.62 6.61
CA PHE A 236 11.80 -6.77 6.08
C PHE A 236 11.61 -6.99 4.58
N ARG A 237 12.71 -6.98 3.80
CA ARG A 237 12.68 -7.25 2.35
C ARG A 237 12.12 -8.64 2.02
N GLU A 238 12.51 -9.67 2.75
CA GLU A 238 12.02 -11.04 2.57
C GLU A 238 10.51 -11.13 2.79
N LYS A 239 9.99 -10.52 3.87
CA LYS A 239 8.55 -10.44 4.13
C LYS A 239 7.78 -9.73 3.01
N LEU A 240 8.35 -8.70 2.40
CA LEU A 240 7.76 -8.04 1.24
C LEU A 240 7.68 -8.98 0.03
N TYR A 241 8.73 -9.76 -0.24
CA TYR A 241 8.72 -10.75 -1.32
C TYR A 241 7.69 -11.85 -1.07
N GLU A 242 7.62 -12.40 0.15
CA GLU A 242 6.65 -13.42 0.51
C GLU A 242 5.20 -12.96 0.26
N GLN A 243 4.90 -11.69 0.55
CA GLN A 243 3.58 -11.13 0.37
C GLN A 243 3.21 -10.81 -1.09
N THR A 244 4.19 -10.57 -1.95
CA THR A 244 3.99 -10.01 -3.31
C THR A 244 4.28 -11.01 -4.42
N CYS A 245 4.95 -12.13 -4.12
CA CYS A 245 5.20 -13.22 -5.05
C CYS A 245 3.98 -14.14 -5.14
N SER A 246 3.30 -14.12 -6.29
CA SER A 246 2.29 -15.12 -6.66
C SER A 246 2.91 -16.24 -7.51
N GLU A 247 2.21 -17.38 -7.63
CA GLU A 247 2.59 -18.53 -8.47
C GLU A 247 2.94 -18.13 -9.92
N ASN A 248 2.46 -16.97 -10.39
CA ASN A 248 2.61 -16.46 -11.75
C ASN A 248 3.77 -15.45 -11.96
N LYS A 249 4.74 -15.33 -11.03
CA LYS A 249 5.97 -14.51 -11.12
C LYS A 249 5.79 -12.98 -11.32
N LYS A 250 4.56 -12.47 -11.47
CA LYS A 250 4.31 -11.02 -11.54
C LYS A 250 4.08 -10.48 -10.13
N LEU A 251 4.86 -9.46 -9.78
CA LEU A 251 4.77 -8.77 -8.49
C LEU A 251 3.41 -8.09 -8.36
N ASP A 252 2.60 -8.53 -7.41
CA ASP A 252 1.34 -7.88 -7.07
C ASP A 252 1.52 -7.06 -5.79
N LEU A 253 1.30 -5.74 -5.91
CA LEU A 253 1.46 -4.78 -4.82
C LEU A 253 0.12 -4.38 -4.19
N THR A 254 -1.01 -4.92 -4.68
CA THR A 254 -2.35 -4.51 -4.23
C THR A 254 -2.53 -4.74 -2.74
N THR A 255 -2.12 -5.91 -2.24
CA THR A 255 -2.24 -6.28 -0.82
C THR A 255 -1.19 -5.63 0.08
N LEU A 256 -0.10 -5.13 -0.50
CA LEU A 256 0.98 -4.52 0.27
C LEU A 256 0.53 -3.18 0.88
N TYR A 257 -0.24 -2.40 0.13
CA TYR A 257 -0.66 -1.05 0.49
C TYR A 257 -2.15 -0.99 0.87
N PRO A 258 -2.58 0.07 1.57
CA PRO A 258 -4.00 0.28 1.84
C PRO A 258 -4.82 0.29 0.55
N HIS A 259 -5.88 -0.50 0.51
CA HIS A 259 -6.77 -0.60 -0.64
C HIS A 259 -8.18 -0.93 -0.21
N LYS A 260 -9.13 -0.52 -1.05
CA LYS A 260 -10.53 -0.88 -0.88
C LYS A 260 -10.74 -2.26 -1.45
N LYS A 261 -11.34 -3.16 -0.67
CA LYS A 261 -11.75 -4.47 -1.18
C LYS A 261 -13.26 -4.65 -1.03
N PRO A 262 -13.94 -5.12 -2.09
CA PRO A 262 -15.39 -5.34 -2.05
C PRO A 262 -15.82 -6.24 -0.90
N TRP A 263 -16.92 -5.88 -0.25
CA TRP A 263 -17.58 -6.71 0.73
C TRP A 263 -18.74 -7.46 0.07
N THR A 264 -18.71 -8.79 0.14
CA THR A 264 -19.77 -9.66 -0.38
C THR A 264 -20.98 -9.65 0.54
N ILE A 265 -22.14 -9.27 0.00
CA ILE A 265 -23.41 -9.28 0.73
C ILE A 265 -23.98 -10.70 0.72
N ILE A 266 -24.33 -11.20 1.89
CA ILE A 266 -24.98 -12.49 2.07
C ILE A 266 -26.50 -12.26 2.14
N GLY A 267 -27.31 -13.11 1.51
CA GLY A 267 -28.77 -13.02 1.58
C GLY A 267 -29.47 -12.54 0.30
N GLU A 268 -28.73 -12.01 -0.69
CA GLU A 268 -29.34 -11.48 -1.93
C GLU A 268 -30.01 -12.59 -2.76
N ASN A 269 -29.37 -13.77 -2.83
CA ASN A 269 -29.92 -14.92 -3.53
C ASN A 269 -31.18 -15.45 -2.82
N GLU A 270 -31.14 -15.55 -1.50
CA GLU A 270 -32.28 -15.96 -0.67
C GLU A 270 -33.47 -15.00 -0.82
N LEU A 271 -33.21 -13.69 -0.86
CA LEU A 271 -34.22 -12.67 -1.13
C LEU A 271 -34.88 -12.90 -2.49
N MET A 272 -34.07 -13.04 -3.55
CA MET A 272 -34.57 -13.27 -4.92
C MET A 272 -35.41 -14.55 -5.03
N GLN A 273 -34.98 -15.64 -4.38
CA GLN A 273 -35.75 -16.89 -4.37
C GLN A 273 -37.06 -16.76 -3.58
N SER A 274 -37.04 -16.04 -2.46
CA SER A 274 -38.26 -15.76 -1.69
C SER A 274 -39.29 -14.97 -2.52
N ILE A 275 -38.83 -13.97 -3.27
CA ILE A 275 -39.68 -13.16 -4.17
C ILE A 275 -40.25 -14.03 -5.30
N LYS A 276 -39.41 -14.84 -5.96
CA LYS A 276 -39.86 -15.80 -6.99
C LYS A 276 -40.95 -16.73 -6.48
N HIS A 277 -40.74 -17.28 -5.28
CA HIS A 277 -41.70 -18.19 -4.66
C HIS A 277 -43.06 -17.50 -4.44
N SER A 278 -43.03 -16.29 -3.87
CA SER A 278 -44.22 -15.45 -3.64
C SER A 278 -45.05 -15.24 -4.92
N LEU A 279 -44.38 -14.93 -6.03
CA LEU A 279 -45.03 -14.63 -7.32
C LEU A 279 -45.45 -15.87 -8.12
N SER A 280 -44.84 -17.04 -7.87
CA SER A 280 -45.11 -18.27 -8.63
C SER A 280 -46.56 -18.77 -8.54
N SER A 281 -47.28 -18.42 -7.48
CA SER A 281 -48.67 -18.83 -7.27
C SER A 281 -49.65 -18.21 -8.26
N PHE A 282 -49.29 -17.07 -8.89
CA PHE A 282 -50.19 -16.35 -9.78
C PHE A 282 -50.40 -17.05 -11.13
N SER A 283 -49.41 -17.80 -11.64
CA SER A 283 -49.62 -18.61 -12.84
C SER A 283 -50.67 -19.71 -12.62
N ALA A 284 -50.62 -20.39 -11.47
CA ALA A 284 -51.61 -21.40 -11.12
C ALA A 284 -53.02 -20.80 -11.02
N LYS A 285 -53.15 -19.61 -10.40
CA LYS A 285 -54.44 -18.91 -10.28
C LYS A 285 -55.05 -18.57 -11.64
N ILE A 286 -54.26 -18.03 -12.58
CA ILE A 286 -54.79 -17.65 -13.90
C ILE A 286 -55.10 -18.86 -14.77
N PHE A 287 -54.35 -19.96 -14.63
CA PHE A 287 -54.66 -21.21 -15.34
C PHE A 287 -55.93 -21.87 -14.82
N SER A 288 -56.10 -21.95 -13.49
CA SER A 288 -57.33 -22.47 -12.87
C SER A 288 -58.56 -21.66 -13.30
N LEU A 289 -58.45 -20.32 -13.28
CA LEU A 289 -59.53 -19.45 -13.75
C LEU A 289 -59.91 -19.76 -15.20
N ALA A 290 -58.93 -19.89 -16.08
CA ALA A 290 -59.18 -20.21 -17.48
C ALA A 290 -59.82 -21.61 -17.65
N GLU A 291 -59.31 -22.63 -16.97
CA GLU A 291 -59.86 -24.00 -17.03
C GLU A 291 -61.31 -24.08 -16.52
N GLU A 292 -61.65 -23.32 -15.48
CA GLU A 292 -63.00 -23.31 -14.92
C GLU A 292 -64.03 -22.60 -15.82
N THR A 293 -63.60 -21.52 -16.50
CA THR A 293 -64.51 -20.57 -17.17
C THR A 293 -64.60 -20.74 -18.69
N LEU A 294 -63.62 -21.39 -19.31
CA LEU A 294 -63.62 -21.65 -20.75
C LEU A 294 -64.45 -22.89 -21.11
N ASP A 295 -64.93 -22.92 -22.36
CA ASP A 295 -65.62 -24.04 -22.98
C ASP A 295 -64.75 -24.67 -24.08
N ASP A 296 -64.28 -25.87 -23.80
CA ASP A 296 -63.40 -26.64 -24.68
C ASP A 296 -64.13 -27.22 -25.91
N HIS A 297 -65.45 -27.12 -25.98
CA HIS A 297 -66.26 -27.61 -27.10
C HIS A 297 -66.49 -26.56 -28.20
N SER A 298 -66.02 -25.32 -28.00
CA SER A 298 -66.17 -24.26 -28.98
C SER A 298 -65.17 -24.40 -30.15
N ILE A 299 -65.51 -23.82 -31.31
CA ILE A 299 -64.70 -23.89 -32.55
C ILE A 299 -63.25 -23.38 -32.35
N HIS A 300 -63.04 -22.50 -31.37
CA HIS A 300 -61.72 -21.94 -31.04
C HIS A 300 -61.15 -22.48 -29.72
N HIS A 301 -61.87 -23.37 -29.02
CA HIS A 301 -61.50 -23.99 -27.73
C HIS A 301 -61.15 -23.01 -26.60
N ILE A 302 -61.50 -21.74 -26.74
CA ILE A 302 -61.23 -20.66 -25.77
C ILE A 302 -62.42 -19.71 -25.62
N SER A 303 -63.63 -20.12 -26.00
CA SER A 303 -64.83 -19.32 -25.74
C SER A 303 -65.19 -19.41 -24.26
N ALA A 304 -65.57 -18.31 -23.63
CA ALA A 304 -65.98 -18.31 -22.23
C ALA A 304 -67.45 -18.71 -22.08
N LYS A 305 -67.76 -19.53 -21.07
CA LYS A 305 -69.15 -19.86 -20.66
C LYS A 305 -69.89 -18.61 -20.18
N ASP A 306 -69.17 -17.76 -19.45
CA ASP A 306 -69.56 -16.41 -19.04
C ASP A 306 -68.34 -15.49 -19.16
N TYR A 307 -68.36 -14.64 -20.19
CA TYR A 307 -67.26 -13.72 -20.46
C TYR A 307 -67.08 -12.65 -19.37
N GLU A 308 -68.15 -12.18 -18.73
CA GLU A 308 -68.05 -11.15 -17.68
C GLU A 308 -67.36 -11.72 -16.44
N THR A 309 -67.72 -12.94 -16.04
CA THR A 309 -67.07 -13.64 -14.92
C THR A 309 -65.57 -13.86 -15.20
N PHE A 310 -65.22 -14.35 -16.39
CA PHE A 310 -63.81 -14.53 -16.79
C PHE A 310 -63.04 -13.20 -16.85
N SER A 311 -63.64 -12.17 -17.46
CA SER A 311 -63.06 -10.83 -17.61
C SER A 311 -62.76 -10.18 -16.25
N ASN A 312 -63.70 -10.30 -15.30
CA ASN A 312 -63.56 -9.80 -13.94
C ASN A 312 -62.49 -10.58 -13.15
N GLY A 313 -62.45 -11.91 -13.32
CA GLY A 313 -61.39 -12.75 -12.73
C GLY A 313 -59.99 -12.36 -13.21
N CYS A 314 -59.82 -12.12 -14.52
CA CYS A 314 -58.55 -11.65 -15.08
C CYS A 314 -58.12 -10.30 -14.50
N THR A 315 -59.06 -9.33 -14.44
CA THR A 315 -58.78 -8.01 -13.87
C THR A 315 -58.37 -8.10 -12.40
N LYS A 316 -59.04 -8.96 -11.61
CA LYS A 316 -58.69 -9.20 -10.21
C LYS A 316 -57.27 -9.75 -10.06
N ILE A 317 -56.90 -10.76 -10.85
CA ILE A 317 -55.55 -11.35 -10.81
C ILE A 317 -54.48 -10.33 -11.18
N ILE A 318 -54.73 -9.47 -12.18
CA ILE A 318 -53.83 -8.37 -12.56
C ILE A 318 -53.64 -7.38 -11.39
N ASN A 319 -54.72 -6.96 -10.75
CA ASN A 319 -54.63 -6.05 -9.59
C ASN A 319 -53.88 -6.70 -8.42
N ASP A 320 -54.15 -7.98 -8.14
CA ASP A 320 -53.52 -8.72 -7.05
C ASP A 320 -52.00 -8.87 -7.27
N ILE A 321 -51.56 -9.11 -8.52
CA ILE A 321 -50.12 -9.24 -8.81
C ILE A 321 -49.41 -7.89 -8.73
N GLU A 322 -50.03 -6.80 -9.20
CA GLU A 322 -49.48 -5.45 -9.09
C GLU A 322 -49.30 -5.04 -7.62
N GLN A 323 -50.29 -5.33 -6.77
CA GLN A 323 -50.18 -5.11 -5.32
C GLN A 323 -49.08 -5.96 -4.67
N GLN A 324 -48.95 -7.24 -5.07
CA GLN A 324 -47.89 -8.09 -4.54
C GLN A 324 -46.50 -7.59 -4.96
N ILE A 325 -46.35 -7.09 -6.18
CA ILE A 325 -45.09 -6.55 -6.69
C ILE A 325 -44.64 -5.33 -5.88
N GLU A 326 -45.54 -4.42 -5.52
CA GLU A 326 -45.19 -3.28 -4.66
C GLU A 326 -44.71 -3.74 -3.27
N LYS A 327 -45.31 -4.77 -2.68
CA LYS A 327 -44.83 -5.36 -1.42
C LYS A 327 -43.43 -5.97 -1.56
N GLU A 328 -43.15 -6.67 -2.66
CA GLU A 328 -41.82 -7.25 -2.88
C GLU A 328 -40.76 -6.17 -3.16
N LYS A 329 -41.11 -5.05 -3.82
CA LYS A 329 -40.22 -3.88 -3.98
C LYS A 329 -39.88 -3.23 -2.64
N GLU A 330 -40.87 -3.10 -1.75
CA GLU A 330 -40.67 -2.55 -0.40
C GLU A 330 -39.76 -3.47 0.43
N LYS A 331 -39.92 -4.79 0.29
CA LYS A 331 -39.04 -5.79 0.90
C LYS A 331 -37.60 -5.70 0.41
N ILE A 332 -37.36 -5.47 -0.89
CA ILE A 332 -36.01 -5.23 -1.45
C ILE A 332 -35.41 -3.97 -0.81
N THR A 333 -36.18 -2.89 -0.76
CA THR A 333 -35.71 -1.61 -0.19
C THR A 333 -35.34 -1.77 1.29
N THR A 334 -36.18 -2.47 2.04
CA THR A 334 -35.96 -2.75 3.46
C THR A 334 -34.76 -3.66 3.68
N PHE A 335 -34.54 -4.65 2.81
CA PHE A 335 -33.36 -5.52 2.88
C PHE A 335 -32.05 -4.72 2.81
N TYR A 336 -31.90 -3.84 1.83
CA TYR A 336 -30.70 -3.01 1.71
C TYR A 336 -30.56 -1.98 2.82
N LEU A 337 -31.68 -1.40 3.28
CA LEU A 337 -31.69 -0.49 4.43
C LEU A 337 -31.23 -1.21 5.72
N ASN A 338 -31.62 -2.46 5.91
CA ASN A 338 -31.21 -3.25 7.07
C ASN A 338 -29.73 -3.61 7.03
N ILE A 339 -29.15 -3.85 5.84
CA ILE A 339 -27.71 -4.11 5.68
C ILE A 339 -26.90 -2.90 6.16
N THR A 340 -27.24 -1.70 5.68
CA THR A 340 -26.47 -0.49 6.01
C THR A 340 -26.68 -0.03 7.46
N ASN A 341 -27.86 -0.28 8.02
CA ASN A 341 -28.20 0.09 9.40
C ASN A 341 -27.90 -1.00 10.45
N ALA A 342 -27.41 -2.18 10.03
CA ALA A 342 -27.00 -3.21 10.97
C ALA A 342 -25.96 -2.62 11.95
N PRO A 343 -26.09 -2.80 13.28
CA PRO A 343 -25.25 -2.10 14.26
C PRO A 343 -23.74 -2.22 14.00
N ALA A 344 -23.28 -3.41 13.60
CA ALA A 344 -21.88 -3.66 13.27
C ALA A 344 -21.42 -2.91 12.00
N VAL A 345 -22.27 -2.89 10.96
CA VAL A 345 -21.98 -2.19 9.69
C VAL A 345 -21.99 -0.69 9.90
N SER A 346 -23.01 -0.17 10.59
CA SER A 346 -23.13 1.25 10.92
C SER A 346 -21.93 1.75 11.74
N HIS A 347 -21.51 0.99 12.75
CA HIS A 347 -20.31 1.31 13.54
C HIS A 347 -19.01 1.23 12.72
N ALA A 348 -18.89 0.25 11.81
CA ALA A 348 -17.72 0.13 10.94
C ALA A 348 -17.66 1.27 9.89
N LEU A 349 -18.83 1.72 9.40
CA LEU A 349 -18.95 2.90 8.53
C LEU A 349 -18.57 4.18 9.30
N SER A 350 -19.06 4.36 10.53
CA SER A 350 -18.76 5.56 11.34
C SER A 350 -17.28 5.70 11.68
N ASN A 351 -16.58 4.57 11.84
CA ASN A 351 -15.16 4.54 12.20
C ASN A 351 -14.24 4.39 10.98
N GLY A 352 -14.76 4.49 9.75
CA GLY A 352 -14.00 4.45 8.51
C GLY A 352 -13.38 3.08 8.15
N GLN A 353 -13.82 2.00 8.79
CA GLN A 353 -13.43 0.63 8.44
C GLN A 353 -14.16 0.14 7.19
N LEU A 354 -15.37 0.63 6.99
CA LEU A 354 -16.19 0.42 5.81
C LEU A 354 -16.40 1.73 5.06
N GLU A 355 -16.58 1.61 3.75
CA GLU A 355 -17.02 2.70 2.89
C GLU A 355 -18.21 2.26 2.05
N LEU A 356 -19.21 3.14 1.95
CA LEU A 356 -20.45 2.92 1.21
C LEU A 356 -20.46 3.81 -0.03
N ASP A 357 -20.61 3.18 -1.20
CA ASP A 357 -20.94 3.85 -2.45
C ASP A 357 -22.47 3.86 -2.61
N GLN A 358 -23.08 4.99 -2.28
CA GLN A 358 -24.53 5.15 -2.32
C GLN A 358 -25.10 5.02 -3.73
N GLU A 359 -24.35 5.41 -4.76
CA GLU A 359 -24.79 5.33 -6.15
C GLU A 359 -24.93 3.88 -6.60
N ASN A 360 -23.92 3.05 -6.33
CA ASN A 360 -23.95 1.63 -6.65
C ASN A 360 -24.99 0.87 -5.82
N LEU A 361 -25.21 1.26 -4.56
CA LEU A 361 -26.28 0.69 -3.73
C LEU A 361 -27.66 0.94 -4.36
N ASN A 362 -27.92 2.20 -4.73
CA ASN A 362 -29.18 2.59 -5.36
C ASN A 362 -29.36 1.86 -6.70
N TYR A 363 -28.31 1.79 -7.51
CA TYR A 363 -28.33 1.06 -8.78
C TYR A 363 -28.69 -0.42 -8.60
N ARG A 364 -28.08 -1.08 -7.61
CA ARG A 364 -28.34 -2.51 -7.33
C ARG A 364 -29.76 -2.75 -6.83
N CYS A 365 -30.30 -1.83 -6.04
CA CYS A 365 -31.72 -1.85 -5.64
C CYS A 365 -32.64 -1.67 -6.86
N CYS A 366 -32.37 -0.68 -7.72
CA CYS A 366 -33.14 -0.42 -8.94
C CYS A 366 -33.15 -1.62 -9.88
N LEU A 367 -32.01 -2.31 -10.08
CA LEU A 367 -31.97 -3.51 -10.93
C LEU A 367 -32.99 -4.57 -10.49
N LEU A 368 -33.11 -4.81 -9.19
CA LEU A 368 -34.05 -5.81 -8.65
C LEU A 368 -35.50 -5.36 -8.78
N THR A 369 -35.80 -4.08 -8.54
CA THR A 369 -37.17 -3.53 -8.61
C THR A 369 -37.64 -3.31 -10.06
N ASP A 370 -36.74 -2.98 -10.98
CA ASP A 370 -37.01 -2.85 -12.41
C ASP A 370 -37.33 -4.21 -13.04
N ALA A 371 -36.64 -5.27 -12.60
CA ALA A 371 -36.96 -6.64 -13.01
C ALA A 371 -38.38 -7.04 -12.60
N LEU A 372 -38.83 -6.65 -11.39
CA LEU A 372 -40.20 -6.88 -10.93
C LEU A 372 -41.22 -6.09 -11.74
N THR A 373 -40.93 -4.82 -12.04
CA THR A 373 -41.80 -3.98 -12.88
C THR A 373 -41.93 -4.57 -14.29
N THR A 374 -40.82 -5.04 -14.86
CA THR A 374 -40.80 -5.69 -16.18
C THR A 374 -41.60 -6.99 -16.18
N PHE A 375 -41.46 -7.80 -15.12
CA PHE A 375 -42.25 -9.02 -14.92
C PHE A 375 -43.75 -8.70 -14.84
N ALA A 376 -44.15 -7.77 -13.98
CA ALA A 376 -45.55 -7.38 -13.80
C ALA A 376 -46.17 -6.90 -15.12
N ASN A 377 -45.51 -5.98 -15.81
CA ASN A 377 -45.96 -5.46 -17.10
C ASN A 377 -46.12 -6.59 -18.13
N SER A 378 -45.13 -7.47 -18.25
CA SER A 378 -45.18 -8.57 -19.22
C SER A 378 -46.29 -9.57 -18.89
N PHE A 379 -46.46 -9.88 -17.61
CA PHE A 379 -47.49 -10.80 -17.12
C PHE A 379 -48.90 -10.24 -17.37
N SER A 380 -49.14 -8.99 -16.95
CA SER A 380 -50.42 -8.29 -17.17
C SER A 380 -50.75 -8.17 -18.65
N GLN A 381 -49.80 -7.78 -19.51
CA GLN A 381 -50.03 -7.69 -20.96
C GLN A 381 -50.35 -9.05 -21.60
N THR A 382 -49.72 -10.12 -21.12
CA THR A 382 -50.00 -11.48 -21.59
C THR A 382 -51.43 -11.90 -21.23
N ILE A 383 -51.87 -11.61 -20.00
CA ILE A 383 -53.27 -11.84 -19.57
C ILE A 383 -54.24 -10.99 -20.40
N LEU A 384 -53.98 -9.71 -20.59
CA LEU A 384 -54.85 -8.81 -21.37
C LEU A 384 -54.98 -9.26 -22.83
N THR A 385 -53.88 -9.73 -23.42
CA THR A 385 -53.88 -10.28 -24.78
C THR A 385 -54.74 -11.55 -24.86
N PHE A 386 -54.56 -12.47 -23.90
CA PHE A 386 -55.37 -13.68 -23.82
C PHE A 386 -56.86 -13.37 -23.60
N LYS A 387 -57.16 -12.46 -22.67
CA LYS A 387 -58.52 -11.96 -22.41
C LYS A 387 -59.18 -11.39 -23.66
N ASN A 388 -58.46 -10.62 -24.47
CA ASN A 388 -58.97 -10.09 -25.74
C ASN A 388 -59.25 -11.19 -26.78
N ASN A 389 -58.46 -12.26 -26.81
CA ASN A 389 -58.72 -13.40 -27.69
C ASN A 389 -59.97 -14.16 -27.26
N VAL A 390 -60.12 -14.42 -25.95
CA VAL A 390 -61.34 -15.02 -25.37
C VAL A 390 -62.57 -14.18 -25.67
N ARG A 391 -62.49 -12.84 -25.58
CA ARG A 391 -63.58 -11.93 -25.95
C ARG A 391 -64.04 -12.12 -27.39
N LYS A 392 -63.09 -12.15 -28.33
CA LYS A 392 -63.38 -12.34 -29.76
C LYS A 392 -63.99 -13.72 -30.03
N ALA A 393 -63.47 -14.76 -29.37
CA ALA A 393 -63.96 -16.13 -29.49
C ALA A 393 -65.35 -16.35 -28.85
N SER A 394 -65.73 -15.49 -27.89
CA SER A 394 -67.03 -15.54 -27.19
C SER A 394 -68.07 -14.59 -27.81
N HIS A 395 -67.74 -13.92 -28.91
CA HIS A 395 -68.65 -12.99 -29.58
C HIS A 395 -69.80 -13.74 -30.28
N ALA A 396 -70.93 -13.05 -30.51
CA ALA A 396 -72.09 -13.64 -31.20
C ALA A 396 -71.79 -14.09 -32.65
N PHE A 397 -70.77 -13.48 -33.28
CA PHE A 397 -70.28 -13.84 -34.61
C PHE A 397 -68.74 -13.91 -34.60
N PRO A 398 -68.13 -15.02 -34.14
CA PRO A 398 -66.67 -15.16 -34.05
C PRO A 398 -65.98 -15.16 -35.43
N GLU A 399 -66.66 -15.62 -36.48
CA GLU A 399 -66.08 -15.73 -37.83
C GLU A 399 -65.70 -14.37 -38.45
N GLN A 400 -66.23 -13.27 -37.89
CA GLN A 400 -65.90 -11.91 -38.29
C GLN A 400 -64.47 -11.51 -37.90
N TYR A 401 -63.82 -12.23 -36.97
CA TYR A 401 -62.47 -11.95 -36.53
C TYR A 401 -61.44 -12.82 -37.27
N THR A 402 -60.99 -12.36 -38.44
CA THR A 402 -59.93 -13.02 -39.23
C THR A 402 -58.60 -13.21 -38.49
N SER A 403 -58.41 -12.52 -37.36
CA SER A 403 -57.27 -12.69 -36.46
C SER A 403 -57.29 -13.99 -35.62
N LEU A 404 -58.46 -14.62 -35.47
CA LEU A 404 -58.59 -15.89 -34.74
C LEU A 404 -58.55 -17.06 -35.72
N LYS A 405 -57.53 -17.90 -35.61
CA LYS A 405 -57.35 -19.09 -36.43
C LYS A 405 -57.84 -20.32 -35.68
N THR A 406 -58.43 -21.27 -36.38
CA THR A 406 -59.00 -22.50 -35.79
C THR A 406 -57.96 -23.59 -35.58
N ASP A 407 -56.75 -23.45 -36.14
CA ASP A 407 -55.65 -24.42 -36.04
C ASP A 407 -54.68 -24.13 -34.87
N ARG A 408 -54.98 -23.11 -34.04
CA ARG A 408 -54.14 -22.69 -32.91
C ARG A 408 -54.71 -23.06 -31.56
N ASP A 409 -53.85 -23.59 -30.70
CA ASP A 409 -54.12 -23.76 -29.27
C ASP A 409 -53.68 -22.53 -28.48
N TYR A 410 -54.58 -21.55 -28.43
CA TYR A 410 -54.34 -20.28 -27.73
C TYR A 410 -54.11 -20.44 -26.23
N PHE A 411 -54.67 -21.47 -25.60
CA PHE A 411 -54.51 -21.66 -24.16
C PHE A 411 -53.15 -22.26 -23.82
N SER A 412 -52.67 -23.22 -24.61
CA SER A 412 -51.30 -23.73 -24.49
C SER A 412 -50.26 -22.66 -24.82
N GLU A 413 -50.48 -21.83 -25.85
CA GLU A 413 -49.63 -20.67 -26.15
C GLU A 413 -49.58 -19.71 -24.94
N PHE A 414 -50.73 -19.38 -24.35
CA PHE A 414 -50.81 -18.54 -23.16
C PHE A 414 -50.06 -19.15 -21.95
N LYS A 415 -50.28 -20.43 -21.65
CA LYS A 415 -49.56 -21.16 -20.59
C LYS A 415 -48.04 -21.09 -20.80
N HIS A 416 -47.59 -21.30 -22.04
CA HIS A 416 -46.18 -21.24 -22.40
C HIS A 416 -45.59 -19.83 -22.22
N SER A 417 -46.31 -18.78 -22.66
CA SER A 417 -45.88 -17.38 -22.47
C SER A 417 -45.75 -17.01 -21.00
N VAL A 418 -46.73 -17.36 -20.17
CA VAL A 418 -46.71 -17.12 -18.73
C VAL A 418 -45.52 -17.83 -18.07
N LYS A 419 -45.30 -19.12 -18.36
CA LYS A 419 -44.14 -19.87 -17.83
C LYS A 419 -42.80 -19.31 -18.29
N THR A 420 -42.73 -18.77 -19.50
CA THR A 420 -41.52 -18.11 -20.01
C THR A 420 -41.23 -16.82 -19.25
N ILE A 421 -42.24 -16.03 -18.93
CA ILE A 421 -42.10 -14.80 -18.13
C ILE A 421 -41.62 -15.13 -16.70
N GLU A 422 -42.20 -16.14 -16.05
CA GLU A 422 -41.75 -16.61 -14.72
C GLU A 422 -40.28 -17.03 -14.71
N LYS A 423 -39.82 -17.76 -15.73
CA LYS A 423 -38.42 -18.19 -15.83
C LYS A 423 -37.44 -17.03 -16.04
N ARG A 424 -37.88 -15.93 -16.66
CA ARG A 424 -37.04 -14.75 -16.93
C ARG A 424 -36.81 -13.90 -15.68
N LEU A 425 -37.77 -13.84 -14.75
CA LEU A 425 -37.60 -13.12 -13.50
C LEU A 425 -36.40 -13.69 -12.74
N TYR A 426 -35.38 -12.86 -12.48
CA TYR A 426 -34.08 -13.26 -11.93
C TYR A 426 -33.51 -14.54 -12.57
N GLY A 427 -33.68 -14.72 -13.88
CA GLY A 427 -33.12 -15.82 -14.65
C GLY A 427 -31.63 -15.63 -14.93
N GLU A 428 -31.02 -16.55 -15.66
CA GLU A 428 -29.57 -16.58 -15.96
C GLU A 428 -29.03 -15.26 -16.54
N ILE A 429 -29.75 -14.66 -17.50
CA ILE A 429 -29.37 -13.39 -18.12
C ILE A 429 -29.33 -12.25 -17.08
N PHE A 430 -30.35 -12.19 -16.21
CA PHE A 430 -30.39 -11.21 -15.14
C PHE A 430 -29.27 -11.45 -14.13
N MET A 431 -29.08 -12.70 -13.68
CA MET A 431 -28.07 -13.05 -12.69
C MET A 431 -26.67 -12.72 -13.18
N THR A 432 -26.38 -12.98 -14.45
CA THR A 432 -25.11 -12.57 -15.08
C THR A 432 -24.91 -11.07 -14.97
N ALA A 433 -25.90 -10.26 -15.34
CA ALA A 433 -25.78 -8.80 -15.23
C ALA A 433 -25.68 -8.31 -13.77
N PHE A 434 -26.42 -8.96 -12.85
CA PHE A 434 -26.45 -8.62 -11.43
C PHE A 434 -25.12 -8.92 -10.73
N GLU A 435 -24.52 -10.07 -11.00
CA GLU A 435 -23.22 -10.48 -10.44
C GLU A 435 -22.05 -9.61 -10.95
N HIS A 436 -22.14 -9.13 -12.20
CA HIS A 436 -21.14 -8.22 -12.78
C HIS A 436 -21.36 -6.75 -12.39
N SER A 437 -22.45 -6.42 -11.67
CA SER A 437 -22.68 -5.05 -11.22
C SER A 437 -21.64 -4.63 -10.18
N LYS A 438 -21.33 -3.33 -10.15
CA LYS A 438 -20.29 -2.79 -9.28
C LYS A 438 -20.64 -3.03 -7.80
N PRO A 439 -19.66 -3.42 -6.97
CA PRO A 439 -19.83 -3.45 -5.53
C PRO A 439 -20.18 -2.07 -4.97
N PHE A 440 -20.92 -2.04 -3.87
CA PHE A 440 -21.33 -0.81 -3.20
C PHE A 440 -20.81 -0.68 -1.76
N LEU A 441 -20.29 -1.75 -1.18
CA LEU A 441 -19.72 -1.76 0.16
C LEU A 441 -18.27 -2.25 0.08
N PHE A 442 -17.35 -1.50 0.69
CA PHE A 442 -15.92 -1.77 0.64
C PHE A 442 -15.31 -1.75 2.02
N TYR A 443 -14.46 -2.73 2.34
CA TYR A 443 -13.62 -2.64 3.52
C TYR A 443 -12.31 -1.93 3.18
N ASN A 444 -11.87 -1.07 4.10
CA ASN A 444 -10.58 -0.39 4.01
C ASN A 444 -9.50 -1.32 4.56
N ASP A 445 -8.88 -2.11 3.68
CA ASP A 445 -7.71 -2.89 4.03
C ASP A 445 -6.59 -1.91 4.38
N ARG A 446 -5.95 -2.12 5.53
CA ARG A 446 -4.82 -1.28 5.94
C ARG A 446 -3.54 -1.64 5.19
N GLY A 447 -3.52 -2.75 4.45
CA GLY A 447 -2.35 -3.25 3.74
C GLY A 447 -1.32 -3.87 4.68
N PHE A 448 -0.54 -4.81 4.14
CA PHE A 448 0.47 -5.54 4.91
C PHE A 448 1.58 -4.63 5.47
N ILE A 449 1.92 -3.55 4.77
CA ILE A 449 3.00 -2.64 5.14
C ILE A 449 2.85 -2.06 6.55
N ASN A 450 1.62 -1.82 7.00
CA ASN A 450 1.32 -1.28 8.32
C ASN A 450 1.67 -2.24 9.48
N THR A 451 1.90 -3.52 9.18
CA THR A 451 2.30 -4.53 10.18
C THR A 451 3.82 -4.64 10.35
N LEU A 452 4.60 -4.09 9.41
CA LEU A 452 6.05 -4.28 9.31
C LEU A 452 6.89 -3.15 9.92
N THR A 453 6.26 -2.21 10.62
CA THR A 453 6.95 -1.03 11.16
C THR A 453 7.88 -1.38 12.32
N TYR A 454 9.07 -0.78 12.34
CA TYR A 454 9.98 -0.80 13.49
C TYR A 454 9.79 0.49 14.32
N PRO A 455 9.22 0.43 15.53
CA PRO A 455 8.99 1.62 16.34
C PRO A 455 10.27 2.10 17.06
N ALA A 456 10.32 3.38 17.41
CA ALA A 456 11.44 3.95 18.18
C ALA A 456 11.55 3.38 19.60
N VAL A 457 10.41 3.05 20.20
CA VAL A 457 10.26 2.54 21.57
C VAL A 457 9.62 1.17 21.48
N LEU A 458 10.24 0.19 22.14
CA LEU A 458 9.86 -1.21 22.09
C LEU A 458 9.25 -1.64 23.43
N PHE A 459 8.13 -2.38 23.36
CA PHE A 459 7.56 -3.14 24.47
C PHE A 459 7.95 -4.62 24.32
N PRO A 460 7.60 -5.50 25.28
CA PRO A 460 8.01 -6.90 25.23
C PRO A 460 7.65 -7.61 23.91
N ALA A 461 6.45 -7.35 23.36
CA ALA A 461 6.00 -7.98 22.12
C ALA A 461 6.87 -7.60 20.91
N GLU A 462 7.23 -6.32 20.77
CA GLU A 462 8.13 -5.90 19.69
C GLU A 462 9.55 -6.42 19.90
N CYS A 463 10.03 -6.47 21.15
CA CYS A 463 11.34 -7.04 21.46
C CYS A 463 11.43 -8.53 21.11
N LEU A 464 10.38 -9.29 21.42
CA LEU A 464 10.27 -10.70 21.01
C LEU A 464 10.27 -10.83 19.48
N ARG A 465 9.41 -10.08 18.78
CA ARG A 465 9.34 -10.08 17.31
C ARG A 465 10.71 -9.79 16.68
N ILE A 466 11.35 -8.70 17.10
CA ILE A 466 12.66 -8.27 16.59
C ILE A 466 13.72 -9.32 16.89
N THR A 467 13.70 -9.93 18.08
CA THR A 467 14.65 -11.00 18.44
C THR A 467 14.48 -12.22 17.54
N HIS A 468 13.24 -12.63 17.24
CA HIS A 468 12.99 -13.69 16.27
C HIS A 468 13.49 -13.33 14.86
N GLU A 469 13.24 -12.11 14.40
CA GLU A 469 13.72 -11.64 13.09
C GLU A 469 15.26 -11.59 13.00
N LEU A 470 15.92 -11.30 14.12
CA LEU A 470 17.38 -11.27 14.24
C LEU A 470 18.01 -12.67 14.28
N ILE A 471 17.36 -13.62 14.96
CA ILE A 471 17.82 -15.01 15.09
C ILE A 471 17.49 -15.82 13.83
N GLY A 472 16.46 -15.43 13.08
CA GLY A 472 16.03 -16.11 11.85
C GLY A 472 15.35 -17.44 12.15
N LYS A 473 15.87 -18.55 11.60
CA LYS A 473 15.19 -19.86 11.61
C LYS A 473 15.34 -20.66 12.91
N TYR A 474 16.12 -20.19 13.88
CA TYR A 474 16.24 -20.91 15.14
C TYR A 474 15.03 -20.62 16.03
N PHE A 475 14.32 -21.69 16.41
CA PHE A 475 13.15 -21.59 17.26
C PHE A 475 13.59 -21.59 18.73
N LEU A 476 13.62 -20.41 19.34
CA LEU A 476 13.74 -20.25 20.79
C LEU A 476 12.36 -20.01 21.38
N SER A 477 12.09 -20.57 22.56
CA SER A 477 10.84 -20.29 23.27
C SER A 477 10.80 -18.84 23.76
N GLU A 478 9.61 -18.26 23.85
CA GLU A 478 9.41 -16.92 24.38
C GLU A 478 9.98 -16.80 25.80
N ASP A 479 9.77 -17.81 26.66
CA ASP A 479 10.31 -17.85 28.02
C ASP A 479 11.84 -17.74 28.05
N TYR A 480 12.52 -18.40 27.13
CA TYR A 480 13.98 -18.34 27.03
C TYR A 480 14.45 -16.93 26.64
N ILE A 481 13.78 -16.30 25.67
CA ILE A 481 14.12 -14.95 25.22
C ILE A 481 13.84 -13.92 26.32
N LEU A 482 12.73 -14.05 27.04
CA LEU A 482 12.39 -13.20 28.17
C LEU A 482 13.41 -13.34 29.31
N GLN A 483 13.86 -14.56 29.60
CA GLN A 483 14.93 -14.81 30.58
C GLN A 483 16.25 -14.16 30.11
N TYR A 484 16.60 -14.30 28.83
CA TYR A 484 17.77 -13.63 28.26
C TYR A 484 17.70 -12.10 28.40
N PHE A 485 16.53 -11.50 28.17
CA PHE A 485 16.33 -10.07 28.38
C PHE A 485 16.56 -9.67 29.83
N HIS A 486 16.05 -10.45 30.78
CA HIS A 486 16.28 -10.24 32.21
C HIS A 486 17.77 -10.32 32.55
N ASP A 487 18.46 -11.35 32.07
CA ASP A 487 19.89 -11.57 32.34
C ASP A 487 20.78 -10.48 31.73
N LYS A 488 20.37 -9.88 30.60
CA LYS A 488 21.00 -8.71 29.97
C LYS A 488 20.57 -7.37 30.60
N GLY A 489 19.71 -7.39 31.61
CA GLY A 489 19.22 -6.18 32.30
C GLY A 489 18.40 -5.27 31.40
N ILE A 490 17.71 -5.82 30.39
CA ILE A 490 16.79 -5.08 29.52
C ILE A 490 15.53 -4.74 30.33
N ARG A 491 15.21 -3.45 30.41
CA ARG A 491 14.01 -2.94 31.09
C ARG A 491 13.08 -2.30 30.08
N PHE A 492 11.78 -2.59 30.19
CA PHE A 492 10.78 -2.10 29.26
C PHE A 492 10.06 -0.86 29.80
N PRO A 493 9.68 0.10 28.93
CA PRO A 493 10.00 0.15 27.50
C PRO A 493 11.48 0.50 27.25
N ILE A 494 12.03 0.05 26.12
CA ILE A 494 13.43 0.29 25.71
C ILE A 494 13.48 0.96 24.34
N SER A 495 14.48 1.82 24.09
CA SER A 495 14.66 2.37 22.73
C SER A 495 15.19 1.32 21.76
N LEU A 496 14.80 1.39 20.49
CA LEU A 496 15.29 0.47 19.45
C LEU A 496 16.83 0.46 19.39
N ALA A 497 17.47 1.64 19.46
CA ALA A 497 18.92 1.76 19.42
C ALA A 497 19.61 1.07 20.61
N GLU A 498 19.09 1.27 21.82
CA GLU A 498 19.63 0.60 23.02
C GLU A 498 19.41 -0.91 22.95
N PHE A 499 18.25 -1.35 22.47
CA PHE A 499 17.94 -2.77 22.32
C PHE A 499 18.90 -3.46 21.33
N LEU A 500 19.07 -2.92 20.12
CA LEU A 500 19.97 -3.49 19.11
C LEU A 500 21.44 -3.48 19.54
N SER A 501 21.82 -2.63 20.50
CA SER A 501 23.18 -2.60 21.06
C SER A 501 23.45 -3.67 22.11
N ARG A 502 22.40 -4.19 22.77
CA ARG A 502 22.49 -5.19 23.84
C ARG A 502 22.23 -6.61 23.38
N VAL A 503 21.48 -6.75 22.30
CA VAL A 503 21.19 -8.04 21.67
C VAL A 503 22.34 -8.39 20.74
N ASP A 504 23.25 -9.23 21.23
CA ASP A 504 24.27 -9.90 20.40
C ASP A 504 23.79 -11.32 20.11
N ILE A 505 23.64 -11.67 18.84
CA ILE A 505 23.14 -12.98 18.38
C ILE A 505 24.30 -13.90 17.97
N LYS A 506 25.55 -13.46 18.13
CA LYS A 506 26.72 -14.28 17.87
C LYS A 506 26.97 -15.34 18.92
#